data_AF-A0A8C9J5L3-F1
#
_entry.id   AF-A0A8C9J5L3-F1
#
_cell.length_a   1.000
_cell.length_b   1.000
_cell.length_c   1.000
_cell.angle_alpha   90.00
_cell.angle_beta   90.00
_cell.angle_gamma   90.00
#
_symmetry.space_group_name_H-M   'P 1'
#
loop_
_entity.id
_entity.type
_entity.pdbx_description
1 polymer ?
#
loop_
_entity_poly.entity_id
_entity_poly.type
_entity_poly.pdbx_seq_one_letter_code
_entity_poly.pdbx_strand_id
1 'polypeptide(L)'
;YRFCRAVEAPPLPELLGCPGEMTAPLKQCVAWLDAYFHEPAALKDLPLPAIHHPVFQRDSFTRQVLWKLLKVVRLGETVSYRQLAALAGRPRAARAVGGAMRTNPLPILIPCHRVVCSSGAVGNYSAGRATKEWLLAHEGRLVCRAGLHSPAGCVGPGPCGKALKPGAPPAPGTSPRDLQRGV
;
A
#
# COMPACT_ATOMS: atom_id res chain seq x y z
N TYR A 1 6.47 19.99 -46.61
CA TYR A 1 5.26 19.14 -46.55
C TYR A 1 5.41 18.09 -45.46
N ARG A 2 4.81 18.31 -44.29
CA ARG A 2 4.51 17.24 -43.32
C ARG A 2 3.17 17.58 -42.70
N PHE A 3 2.14 16.88 -43.17
CA PHE A 3 0.77 16.98 -42.69
C PHE A 3 0.73 16.45 -41.24
N CYS A 4 0.56 17.34 -40.27
CA CYS A 4 0.10 16.94 -38.94
C CYS A 4 -1.42 16.75 -39.09
N ARG A 5 -1.87 15.50 -39.28
CA ARG A 5 -3.30 15.20 -39.14
C ARG A 5 -3.64 15.39 -37.66
N ALA A 6 -4.52 16.34 -37.36
CA ALA A 6 -5.21 16.39 -36.10
C ALA A 6 -5.91 15.04 -35.93
N VAL A 7 -5.46 14.23 -34.98
CA VAL A 7 -6.24 13.10 -34.51
C VAL A 7 -7.28 13.75 -33.61
N GLU A 8 -8.48 13.95 -34.12
CA GLU A 8 -9.61 14.43 -33.33
C GLU A 8 -9.75 13.50 -32.11
N ALA A 9 -9.59 14.08 -30.93
CA ALA A 9 -9.96 13.39 -29.70
C ALA A 9 -11.47 13.15 -29.79
N PRO A 10 -11.96 11.90 -29.60
CA PRO A 10 -13.38 11.65 -29.64
C PRO A 10 -14.08 12.53 -28.59
N PRO A 11 -15.27 13.05 -28.91
CA PRO A 11 -15.97 13.94 -28.00
C PRO A 11 -16.23 13.21 -26.67
N LEU A 12 -15.96 13.90 -25.57
CA LEU A 12 -16.15 13.46 -24.18
C LEU A 12 -17.46 12.70 -23.86
N PRO A 13 -18.62 12.93 -24.53
CA PRO A 13 -19.85 12.21 -24.21
C PRO A 13 -19.84 10.70 -24.52
N GLU A 14 -18.97 10.21 -25.41
CA GLU A 14 -18.91 8.76 -25.72
C GLU A 14 -18.07 7.96 -24.71
N LEU A 15 -17.19 8.62 -23.95
CA LEU A 15 -16.35 7.99 -22.92
C LEU A 15 -17.03 7.84 -21.56
N LEU A 16 -18.14 8.55 -21.37
CA LEU A 16 -18.94 8.54 -20.16
C LEU A 16 -20.30 7.95 -20.52
N GLY A 17 -20.41 6.63 -20.36
CA GLY A 17 -21.70 5.94 -20.41
C GLY A 17 -22.74 6.66 -19.54
N CYS A 18 -24.00 6.47 -19.91
CA CYS A 18 -25.23 7.07 -19.38
C CYS A 18 -25.14 7.70 -17.97
N PRO A 19 -25.72 8.89 -17.75
CA PRO A 19 -25.81 9.47 -16.41
C PRO A 19 -26.72 8.59 -15.53
N GLY A 20 -26.21 8.06 -14.42
CA GLY A 20 -27.11 7.70 -13.32
C GLY A 20 -26.72 6.59 -12.35
N GLU A 21 -25.76 5.70 -12.63
CA GLU A 21 -25.40 4.66 -11.65
C GLU A 21 -23.89 4.55 -11.44
N MET A 22 -23.48 4.86 -10.20
CA MET A 22 -22.14 4.55 -9.72
C MET A 22 -21.92 3.04 -9.81
N THR A 23 -20.88 2.62 -10.54
CA THR A 23 -20.55 1.20 -10.70
C THR A 23 -20.25 0.55 -9.35
N ALA A 24 -20.43 -0.77 -9.23
CA ALA A 24 -20.18 -1.46 -7.97
C ALA A 24 -18.76 -1.20 -7.39
N PRO A 25 -17.67 -1.21 -8.18
CA PRO A 25 -16.34 -0.88 -7.66
C PRO A 25 -16.23 0.57 -7.16
N LEU A 26 -16.91 1.53 -7.79
CA LEU A 26 -16.92 2.92 -7.31
C LEU A 26 -17.71 3.04 -6.00
N LYS A 27 -18.88 2.38 -5.90
CA LYS A 27 -19.66 2.32 -4.65
C LYS A 27 -18.83 1.75 -3.49
N GLN A 28 -18.10 0.65 -3.75
CA GLN A 28 -17.20 0.04 -2.77
C GLN A 28 -16.03 0.96 -2.39
N CYS A 29 -15.43 1.64 -3.36
CA CYS A 29 -14.34 2.58 -3.11
C CYS A 29 -14.78 3.75 -2.22
N VAL A 30 -15.95 4.33 -2.50
CA VAL A 30 -16.53 5.42 -1.68
C VAL A 30 -16.79 4.93 -0.25
N ALA A 31 -17.49 3.81 -0.08
CA ALA A 31 -17.76 3.25 1.25
C ALA A 31 -16.46 2.93 2.02
N TRP A 32 -15.45 2.41 1.32
CA TRP A 32 -14.17 2.10 1.93
C TRP A 32 -13.41 3.36 2.39
N LEU A 33 -13.39 4.42 1.56
CA LEU A 33 -12.74 5.68 1.92
C LEU A 33 -13.46 6.40 3.06
N ASP A 34 -14.79 6.38 3.05
CA ASP A 34 -15.61 6.95 4.12
C ASP A 34 -15.31 6.26 5.45
N ALA A 35 -15.33 4.92 5.47
CA ALA A 35 -14.93 4.14 6.65
C ALA A 35 -13.46 4.38 7.05
N TYR A 36 -12.54 4.55 6.10
CA TYR A 36 -11.14 4.83 6.42
C TYR A 36 -10.98 6.12 7.25
N PHE A 37 -11.77 7.15 6.96
CA PHE A 37 -11.68 8.43 7.67
C PHE A 37 -12.57 8.52 8.90
N HIS A 38 -13.75 7.89 8.88
CA HIS A 38 -14.77 8.12 9.90
C HIS A 38 -15.01 6.90 10.80
N GLU A 39 -14.81 5.68 10.30
CA GLU A 39 -15.06 4.44 11.05
C GLU A 39 -14.02 3.35 10.75
N PRO A 40 -12.73 3.54 11.14
CA PRO A 40 -11.67 2.63 10.71
C PRO A 40 -11.83 1.19 11.20
N ALA A 41 -12.64 0.97 12.24
CA ALA A 41 -12.98 -0.35 12.76
C ALA A 41 -13.80 -1.21 11.77
N ALA A 42 -14.57 -0.57 10.87
CA ALA A 42 -15.42 -1.25 9.88
C ALA A 42 -14.64 -1.72 8.64
N LEU A 43 -13.43 -1.20 8.39
CA LEU A 43 -12.63 -1.52 7.19
C LEU A 43 -12.38 -3.01 6.96
N LYS A 44 -12.31 -3.80 8.04
CA LYS A 44 -12.06 -5.25 7.99
C LYS A 44 -13.22 -6.03 7.38
N ASP A 45 -14.43 -5.46 7.43
CA ASP A 45 -15.68 -6.09 7.00
C ASP A 45 -16.12 -5.58 5.61
N LEU A 46 -15.48 -4.52 5.09
CA LEU A 46 -15.81 -3.95 3.79
C LEU A 46 -15.07 -4.66 2.64
N PRO A 47 -15.75 -4.94 1.52
CA PRO A 47 -15.11 -5.50 0.33
C PRO A 47 -14.18 -4.46 -0.31
N LEU A 48 -12.99 -4.89 -0.70
CA LEU A 48 -12.12 -4.08 -1.54
C LEU A 48 -12.71 -3.96 -2.95
N PRO A 49 -12.67 -2.77 -3.58
CA PRO A 49 -13.15 -2.60 -4.94
C PRO A 49 -12.28 -3.36 -5.94
N ALA A 50 -12.90 -3.86 -7.01
CA ALA A 50 -12.16 -4.45 -8.12
C ALA A 50 -11.25 -3.39 -8.77
N ILE A 51 -9.97 -3.72 -8.96
CA ILE A 51 -8.95 -2.80 -9.49
C ILE A 51 -8.62 -3.16 -10.94
N HIS A 52 -8.97 -2.28 -11.89
CA HIS A 52 -8.76 -2.50 -13.33
C HIS A 52 -7.67 -1.61 -13.97
N HIS A 53 -6.94 -0.81 -13.20
CA HIS A 53 -5.90 0.07 -13.75
C HIS A 53 -4.79 -0.73 -14.48
N PRO A 54 -4.25 -0.26 -15.63
CA PRO A 54 -3.29 -1.02 -16.44
C PRO A 54 -2.07 -1.59 -15.71
N VAL A 55 -1.60 -0.91 -14.66
CA VAL A 55 -0.50 -1.37 -13.80
C VAL A 55 -0.77 -2.73 -13.14
N PHE A 56 -2.03 -3.13 -13.00
CA PHE A 56 -2.45 -4.40 -12.40
C PHE A 56 -2.78 -5.49 -13.43
N GLN A 57 -2.95 -5.12 -14.71
CA GLN A 57 -3.33 -6.05 -15.78
C GLN A 57 -2.17 -6.94 -16.25
N ARG A 58 -0.92 -6.50 -16.08
CA ARG A 58 0.29 -7.25 -16.48
C ARG A 58 1.18 -7.55 -15.29
N ASP A 59 1.87 -8.68 -15.31
CA ASP A 59 2.85 -8.97 -14.27
C ASP A 59 4.06 -8.03 -14.37
N SER A 60 4.42 -7.46 -13.23
CA SER A 60 5.55 -6.55 -13.10
C SER A 60 5.96 -6.45 -11.64
N PHE A 61 7.20 -6.04 -11.38
CA PHE A 61 7.65 -5.79 -10.01
C PHE A 61 6.79 -4.71 -9.32
N THR A 62 6.40 -3.66 -10.04
CA THR A 62 5.48 -2.62 -9.53
C THR A 62 4.15 -3.23 -9.09
N ARG A 63 3.55 -4.09 -9.93
CA ARG A 63 2.31 -4.79 -9.57
C ARG A 63 2.49 -5.61 -8.28
N GLN A 64 3.55 -6.43 -8.22
CA GLN A 64 3.81 -7.29 -7.06
C GLN A 64 4.00 -6.48 -5.78
N VAL A 65 4.75 -5.37 -5.84
CA VAL A 65 4.95 -4.45 -4.72
C VAL A 65 3.62 -3.87 -4.23
N LEU A 66 2.79 -3.33 -5.14
CA LEU A 66 1.50 -2.71 -4.77
C LEU A 66 0.51 -3.74 -4.20
N TRP A 67 0.45 -4.94 -4.78
CA TRP A 67 -0.38 -6.03 -4.25
C TRP A 67 0.08 -6.52 -2.88
N LYS A 68 1.40 -6.66 -2.66
CA LYS A 68 1.94 -7.06 -1.36
C LYS A 68 1.67 -5.99 -0.31
N LEU A 69 1.83 -4.71 -0.66
CA LEU A 69 1.51 -3.60 0.22
C LEU A 69 0.03 -3.61 0.64
N LEU A 70 -0.89 -3.74 -0.33
CA LEU A 70 -2.33 -3.81 -0.08
C LEU A 70 -2.73 -4.99 0.82
N LYS A 71 -2.14 -6.16 0.60
CA LYS A 71 -2.52 -7.40 1.31
C LYS A 71 -1.89 -7.57 2.69
N VAL A 72 -0.69 -7.04 2.89
CA VAL A 72 0.13 -7.38 4.08
C VAL A 72 0.11 -6.27 5.13
N VAL A 73 0.09 -5.00 4.72
CA VAL A 73 0.31 -3.88 5.66
C VAL A 73 -1.02 -3.31 6.12
N ARG A 74 -1.39 -3.60 7.37
CA ARG A 74 -2.69 -3.23 7.94
C ARG A 74 -2.73 -1.76 8.40
N LEU A 75 -3.94 -1.29 8.72
CA LEU A 75 -4.15 0.03 9.33
C LEU A 75 -3.30 0.17 10.60
N GLY A 76 -2.60 1.30 10.74
CA GLY A 76 -1.73 1.58 11.87
C GLY A 76 -0.37 0.87 11.80
N GLU A 77 -0.11 0.04 10.79
CA GLU A 77 1.18 -0.60 10.58
C GLU A 77 2.04 0.17 9.58
N THR A 78 3.35 -0.03 9.64
CA THR A 78 4.30 0.53 8.67
C THR A 78 5.25 -0.55 8.21
N VAL A 79 5.77 -0.38 6.99
CA VAL A 79 6.76 -1.28 6.40
C VAL A 79 7.90 -0.45 5.82
N SER A 80 9.14 -0.92 5.97
CA SER A 80 10.25 -0.25 5.30
C SER A 80 10.32 -0.60 3.82
N TYR A 81 10.90 0.28 3.00
CA TYR A 81 11.19 -0.01 1.58
C TYR A 81 11.95 -1.33 1.38
N ARG A 82 12.90 -1.66 2.28
CA ARG A 82 13.67 -2.91 2.23
C ARG A 82 12.80 -4.13 2.55
N GLN A 83 11.97 -4.05 3.58
CA GLN A 83 11.05 -5.14 3.94
C GLN A 83 10.05 -5.39 2.82
N LEU A 84 9.46 -4.34 2.24
CA LEU A 84 8.52 -4.48 1.13
C LEU A 84 9.20 -5.05 -0.12
N ALA A 85 10.45 -4.68 -0.39
CA ALA A 85 11.23 -5.27 -1.48
C ALA A 85 11.44 -6.78 -1.28
N ALA A 86 11.71 -7.22 -0.04
CA ALA A 86 11.83 -8.63 0.31
C ALA A 86 10.47 -9.37 0.18
N LEU A 87 9.37 -8.77 0.65
CA LEU A 87 8.01 -9.32 0.48
C LEU A 87 7.60 -9.48 -0.99
N ALA A 88 8.14 -8.62 -1.86
CA ALA A 88 7.97 -8.68 -3.32
C ALA A 88 9.04 -9.56 -4.02
N GLY A 89 9.80 -10.36 -3.28
CA GLY A 89 10.75 -11.34 -3.83
C GLY A 89 12.07 -10.76 -4.35
N ARG A 90 12.34 -9.46 -4.14
CA ARG A 90 13.60 -8.80 -4.56
C ARG A 90 14.21 -8.00 -3.40
N PRO A 91 14.87 -8.63 -2.42
CA PRO A 91 15.33 -7.94 -1.18
C PRO A 91 16.26 -6.74 -1.40
N ARG A 92 16.99 -6.70 -2.52
CA ARG A 92 17.91 -5.60 -2.88
C ARG A 92 17.23 -4.46 -3.67
N ALA A 93 15.92 -4.53 -3.92
CA ALA A 93 15.21 -3.63 -4.82
C ALA A 93 14.50 -2.45 -4.13
N ALA A 94 14.99 -1.99 -2.96
CA ALA A 94 14.35 -0.91 -2.18
C ALA A 94 14.15 0.40 -2.99
N ARG A 95 15.10 0.75 -3.87
CA ARG A 95 14.97 1.93 -4.75
C ARG A 95 13.83 1.77 -5.76
N ALA A 96 13.67 0.57 -6.32
CA ALA A 96 12.58 0.26 -7.25
C ALA A 96 11.21 0.25 -6.55
N VAL A 97 11.15 -0.16 -5.27
CA VAL A 97 9.94 0.00 -4.45
C VAL A 97 9.57 1.48 -4.34
N GLY A 98 10.54 2.36 -4.08
CA GLY A 98 10.29 3.81 -4.08
C GLY A 98 9.72 4.34 -5.40
N GLY A 99 10.19 3.82 -6.53
CA GLY A 99 9.61 4.09 -7.86
C GLY A 99 8.17 3.60 -7.99
N ALA A 100 7.89 2.37 -7.56
CA ALA A 100 6.54 1.79 -7.58
C ALA A 100 5.53 2.57 -6.74
N MET A 101 5.96 3.14 -5.59
CA MET A 101 5.10 3.99 -4.76
C MET A 101 4.66 5.26 -5.48
N ARG A 102 5.51 5.84 -6.33
CA ARG A 102 5.18 7.05 -7.10
C ARG A 102 4.13 6.79 -8.17
N THR A 103 4.06 5.56 -8.67
CA THR A 103 3.13 5.15 -9.74
C THR A 103 1.85 4.50 -9.20
N ASN A 104 1.59 4.58 -7.90
CA ASN A 104 0.37 4.02 -7.31
C ASN A 104 -0.85 4.82 -7.79
N PRO A 105 -1.77 4.23 -8.58
CA PRO A 105 -2.94 4.94 -9.10
C PRO A 105 -4.05 5.12 -8.05
N LEU A 106 -3.98 4.39 -6.93
CA LEU A 106 -5.00 4.40 -5.87
C LEU A 106 -4.35 4.64 -4.51
N PRO A 107 -3.85 5.86 -4.22
CA PRO A 107 -3.34 6.23 -2.90
C PRO A 107 -4.39 6.00 -1.81
N ILE A 108 -3.94 5.84 -0.57
CA ILE A 108 -4.76 5.51 0.62
C ILE A 108 -5.32 4.08 0.57
N LEU A 109 -6.09 3.72 -0.47
CA LEU A 109 -6.60 2.36 -0.67
C LEU A 109 -5.45 1.36 -0.77
N ILE A 110 -4.48 1.66 -1.65
CA ILE A 110 -3.17 1.01 -1.61
C ILE A 110 -2.27 1.91 -0.74
N PRO A 111 -1.89 1.47 0.47
CA PRO A 111 -1.43 2.36 1.52
C PRO A 111 0.06 2.72 1.37
N CYS A 112 0.42 3.41 0.30
CA CYS A 112 1.81 3.83 0.03
C CYS A 112 2.35 4.83 1.06
N HIS A 113 1.48 5.50 1.82
CA HIS A 113 1.86 6.32 2.97
C HIS A 113 2.43 5.50 4.14
N ARG A 114 2.12 4.20 4.24
CA ARG A 114 2.68 3.29 5.27
C ARG A 114 4.10 2.81 4.96
N VAL A 115 4.64 3.10 3.78
CA VAL A 115 6.00 2.70 3.39
C VAL A 115 7.02 3.76 3.82
N VAL A 116 7.88 3.45 4.79
CA VAL A 116 8.77 4.40 5.46
C VAL A 116 10.26 4.03 5.33
N CYS A 117 11.15 4.92 5.76
CA CYS A 117 12.58 4.61 5.85
C CYS A 117 12.85 3.60 6.96
N SER A 118 13.87 2.75 6.80
CA SER A 118 14.29 1.81 7.85
C SER A 118 14.82 2.50 9.11
N SER A 119 15.19 3.78 9.02
CA SER A 119 15.58 4.61 10.16
C SER A 119 14.40 5.10 11.00
N GLY A 120 13.15 4.82 10.59
CA GLY A 120 11.94 5.37 11.21
C GLY A 120 11.51 6.73 10.65
N ALA A 121 12.33 7.37 9.79
CA ALA A 121 11.92 8.58 9.10
C ALA A 121 10.77 8.30 8.11
N VAL A 122 9.85 9.27 7.96
CA VAL A 122 8.67 9.19 7.07
C VAL A 122 9.05 8.83 5.63
N GLY A 123 10.14 9.40 5.13
CA GLY A 123 10.51 9.31 3.73
C GLY A 123 9.61 10.19 2.84
N ASN A 124 9.68 9.95 1.53
CA ASN A 124 9.01 10.78 0.54
C ASN A 124 7.58 10.31 0.25
N TYR A 125 6.76 11.19 -0.33
CA TYR A 125 5.37 10.90 -0.74
C TYR A 125 4.98 11.69 -1.99
N SER A 126 4.23 11.06 -2.91
CA SER A 126 3.81 11.69 -4.17
C SER A 126 2.93 12.92 -3.96
N ALA A 127 2.06 12.90 -2.95
CA ALA A 127 1.21 14.03 -2.59
C ALA A 127 1.83 14.94 -1.50
N GLY A 128 3.15 14.88 -1.31
CA GLY A 128 3.87 15.72 -0.36
C GLY A 128 4.01 15.12 1.04
N ARG A 129 5.07 15.52 1.74
CA ARG A 129 5.45 14.96 3.05
C ARG A 129 4.40 15.21 4.14
N ALA A 130 3.81 16.42 4.16
CA ALA A 130 2.79 16.79 5.15
C ALA A 130 1.56 15.84 5.09
N THR A 131 1.10 15.52 3.89
CA THR A 131 -0.02 14.57 3.66
C THR A 131 0.29 13.19 4.23
N LYS A 132 1.53 12.70 4.05
CA LYS A 132 1.95 11.40 4.58
C LYS A 132 2.03 11.40 6.11
N GLU A 133 2.57 12.46 6.70
CA GLU A 133 2.62 12.64 8.15
C GLU A 133 1.20 12.68 8.74
N TRP A 134 0.30 13.41 8.10
CA TRP A 134 -1.11 13.47 8.52
C TRP A 134 -1.82 12.11 8.42
N LEU A 135 -1.65 11.38 7.31
CA LEU A 135 -2.24 10.04 7.16
C LEU A 135 -1.70 9.03 8.19
N LEU A 136 -0.41 9.10 8.50
CA LEU A 136 0.18 8.26 9.56
C LEU A 136 -0.39 8.64 10.94
N ALA A 137 -0.51 9.94 11.23
CA ALA A 137 -1.09 10.42 12.47
C ALA A 137 -2.57 10.02 12.61
N HIS A 138 -3.35 10.09 11.52
CA HIS A 138 -4.73 9.60 11.44
C HIS A 138 -4.84 8.11 11.84
N GLU A 139 -3.85 7.30 11.45
CA GLU A 139 -3.79 5.88 11.83
C GLU A 139 -3.17 5.63 13.22
N GLY A 140 -2.98 6.66 14.04
CA GLY A 140 -2.44 6.54 15.41
C GLY A 140 -0.91 6.40 15.47
N ARG A 141 -0.18 6.69 14.38
CA ARG A 141 1.29 6.71 14.38
C ARG A 141 1.79 8.11 14.69
N LEU A 142 2.37 8.30 15.87
CA LEU A 142 3.17 9.48 16.15
C LEU A 142 4.44 9.42 15.31
N VAL A 143 4.58 10.39 14.42
CA VAL A 143 5.79 10.55 13.62
C VAL A 143 6.66 11.62 14.26
N CYS A 144 7.88 11.26 14.66
CA CYS A 144 8.86 12.27 15.06
C CYS A 144 9.22 13.14 13.85
N ARG A 145 8.87 14.43 13.89
CA ARG A 145 9.45 15.43 12.99
C ARG A 145 10.95 15.49 13.27
N ALA A 146 11.76 15.13 12.29
CA ALA A 146 13.18 15.44 12.35
C ALA A 146 13.33 16.98 12.28
N GLY A 147 13.71 17.62 13.40
CA GLY A 147 14.20 19.00 13.40
C GLY A 147 13.43 20.07 14.20
N LEU A 148 12.61 19.74 15.20
CA LEU A 148 12.10 20.75 16.16
C LEU A 148 12.40 20.30 17.59
N HIS A 149 13.17 21.10 18.31
CA HIS A 149 13.37 20.97 19.75
C HIS A 149 12.01 21.14 20.45
N SER A 150 11.67 20.20 21.32
CA SER A 150 10.41 20.15 22.05
C SER A 150 10.44 21.14 23.22
N PRO A 151 9.40 21.97 23.44
CA PRO A 151 9.04 22.38 24.78
C PRO A 151 8.03 21.38 25.35
N ALA A 152 8.34 20.94 26.56
CA ALA A 152 7.63 20.06 27.48
C ALA A 152 6.11 19.89 27.24
N GLY A 153 5.65 18.63 27.23
CA GLY A 153 4.22 18.31 27.39
C GLY A 153 3.70 16.99 26.83
N CYS A 154 4.52 16.11 26.25
CA CYS A 154 4.02 14.85 25.69
C CYS A 154 4.05 13.72 26.73
N VAL A 155 2.94 13.48 27.43
CA VAL A 155 2.69 12.19 28.09
C VAL A 155 2.18 11.24 27.01
N GLY A 156 3.06 10.39 26.47
CA GLY A 156 2.72 9.38 25.47
C GLY A 156 2.75 7.96 26.04
N PRO A 157 1.86 7.05 25.60
CA PRO A 157 1.92 5.66 26.02
C PRO A 157 2.89 4.87 25.11
N GLY A 158 3.98 4.38 25.70
CA GLY A 158 4.63 3.12 25.33
C GLY A 158 5.40 3.02 24.00
N PRO A 159 6.36 2.07 23.91
CA PRO A 159 7.37 2.06 22.85
C PRO A 159 6.83 1.52 21.52
N CYS A 160 7.44 2.05 20.45
CA CYS A 160 7.45 1.61 19.05
C CYS A 160 7.00 0.15 18.84
N GLY A 161 5.87 -0.01 18.13
CA GLY A 161 5.30 -1.30 17.78
C GLY A 161 6.32 -2.22 17.10
N LYS A 162 6.40 -3.45 17.61
CA LYS A 162 7.35 -4.50 17.21
C LYS A 162 7.40 -4.66 15.69
N ALA A 163 8.61 -4.67 15.15
CA ALA A 163 8.89 -5.06 13.78
C ALA A 163 8.26 -6.43 13.48
N LEU A 164 7.56 -6.55 12.36
CA LEU A 164 7.08 -7.82 11.83
C LEU A 164 8.26 -8.79 11.74
N LYS A 165 8.30 -9.81 12.61
CA LYS A 165 9.33 -10.87 12.53
C LYS A 165 9.14 -11.62 11.21
N PRO A 166 10.22 -11.94 10.47
CA PRO A 166 10.11 -12.86 9.34
C PRO A 166 9.65 -14.22 9.88
N GLY A 167 8.53 -14.74 9.39
CA GLY A 167 8.12 -16.11 9.65
C GLY A 167 9.21 -17.07 9.17
N ALA A 168 9.56 -18.04 10.01
CA ALA A 168 10.51 -19.10 9.66
C ALA A 168 10.02 -19.86 8.41
N PRO A 169 10.92 -20.31 7.53
CA PRO A 169 10.53 -21.18 6.42
C PRO A 169 9.93 -22.49 6.96
N PRO A 170 8.93 -23.07 6.28
CA PRO A 170 8.39 -24.38 6.67
C PRO A 170 9.50 -25.44 6.62
N ALA A 171 9.48 -26.35 7.60
CA ALA A 171 10.42 -27.47 7.68
C ALA A 171 10.32 -28.36 6.42
N PRO A 172 11.44 -28.96 5.95
CA PRO A 172 11.38 -29.94 4.87
C PRO A 172 10.53 -31.13 5.32
N GLY A 173 9.49 -31.43 4.54
CA GLY A 173 8.57 -32.53 4.78
C GLY A 173 9.31 -33.86 4.84
N THR A 174 8.87 -34.71 5.76
CA THR A 174 9.24 -36.12 5.83
C THR A 174 8.85 -36.81 4.53
N SER A 175 9.84 -37.47 3.93
CA SER A 175 9.67 -38.34 2.76
C SER A 175 8.74 -39.52 3.11
N PRO A 176 7.87 -40.00 2.21
CA PRO A 176 6.99 -41.16 2.44
C PRO A 176 7.70 -42.53 2.61
N ARG A 177 9.00 -42.58 2.92
CA ARG A 177 9.79 -43.83 2.93
C ARG A 177 10.07 -44.44 4.30
N ASP A 178 9.66 -43.82 5.40
CA ASP A 178 10.00 -44.29 6.76
C ASP A 178 8.86 -45.00 7.51
N LEU A 179 7.86 -45.51 6.81
CA LEU A 179 6.76 -46.29 7.41
C LEU A 179 6.71 -47.73 6.90
N GLN A 180 7.83 -48.44 6.97
CA GLN A 180 7.87 -49.90 6.79
C GLN A 180 9.18 -50.49 7.34
N ARG A 181 9.25 -50.60 8.67
CA ARG A 181 10.04 -51.61 9.40
C ARG A 181 9.70 -51.55 10.89
N GLY A 182 8.91 -52.51 11.31
CA GLY A 182 8.51 -52.75 12.70
C GLY A 182 7.80 -54.10 12.77
N VAL A 183 8.59 -55.16 12.64
CA VAL A 183 8.32 -56.50 13.19
C VAL A 183 9.20 -56.63 14.41
#